data_AF-A0A127SDP5-F1
#
_entry.id   AF-A0A127SDP5-F1
#
_cell.length_a   1.000
_cell.length_b   1.000
_cell.length_c   1.000
_cell.angle_alpha   90.00
_cell.angle_beta   90.00
_cell.angle_gamma   90.00
#
_symmetry.space_group_name_H-M   'P 1'
#
loop_
_entity.id
_entity.type
_entity.pdbx_description
1 polymer ?
#
loop_
_entity_poly.entity_id
_entity_poly.type
_entity_poly.pdbx_seq_one_letter_code
_entity_poly.pdbx_strand_id
1 'polypeptide(L)' 'MTGVKPFGAFVALPEGKSGMVHISEVSNEYVQDINTVLHDGDAVKVQVINIAPDGKIALSIKRLLPSAPRQPRRP' A
#
# COMPACT_ATOMS: atom_id res chain seq x y z
N MET A 1 -7.42 5.29 4.81
CA MET A 1 -6.80 6.02 3.67
C MET A 1 -7.47 7.37 3.48
N THR A 2 -6.79 8.36 2.89
CA THR A 2 -7.33 9.72 2.70
C THR A 2 -7.79 10.03 1.29
N GLY A 3 -7.37 9.25 0.29
CA GLY A 3 -7.88 9.42 -1.07
C GLY A 3 -7.26 8.43 -2.03
N VAL A 4 -8.06 7.98 -2.98
CA VAL A 4 -7.67 6.99 -3.98
C VAL A 4 -7.70 7.65 -5.36
N LYS A 5 -6.65 7.45 -6.16
CA LYS A 5 -6.51 7.98 -7.52
C LYS A 5 -6.19 6.83 -8.48
N PRO A 6 -6.52 6.97 -9.78
CA PRO A 6 -6.25 5.92 -10.78
C PRO A 6 -4.75 5.59 -10.95
N PHE A 7 -3.84 6.41 -10.41
CA PHE A 7 -2.39 6.17 -10.45
C PHE A 7 -1.78 5.82 -9.08
N GLY A 8 -2.57 5.78 -8.00
CA GLY A 8 -2.06 5.49 -6.66
C GLY A 8 -3.02 5.82 -5.53
N ALA A 9 -2.68 5.41 -4.31
CA ALA A 9 -3.46 5.66 -3.11
C ALA A 9 -2.70 6.55 -2.12
N PHE A 10 -3.40 7.53 -1.56
CA PHE A 10 -2.91 8.42 -0.52
C PHE A 10 -3.41 7.97 0.85
N VAL A 11 -2.47 7.85 1.78
CA VAL A 11 -2.71 7.39 3.15
C VAL A 11 -2.16 8.44 4.09
N ALA A 12 -3.02 9.19 4.78
CA ALA A 12 -2.55 10.01 5.89
C ALA A 12 -2.12 9.09 7.04
N LEU A 13 -0.92 9.36 7.56
CA LEU A 13 -0.38 8.69 8.72
C LEU A 13 -0.57 9.61 9.94
N PRO A 14 -0.73 9.04 11.14
CA PRO A 14 -0.63 9.83 12.37
C PRO A 14 0.75 10.52 12.43
N GLU A 15 0.84 11.62 13.18
CA GLU A 15 1.99 12.56 13.24
C GLU A 15 2.11 13.58 12.09
N GLY A 16 1.03 13.85 11.34
CA GLY A 16 1.03 14.87 10.28
C GLY A 16 1.83 14.47 9.04
N LYS A 17 2.15 13.19 8.90
CA LYS A 17 2.86 12.65 7.73
C LYS A 17 1.87 12.14 6.68
N SER A 18 2.21 12.29 5.42
CA SER A 18 1.36 11.86 4.30
C SER A 18 2.05 10.77 3.51
N GLY A 19 1.44 9.61 3.44
CA GLY A 19 1.89 8.47 2.66
C GLY A 19 1.28 8.42 1.27
N MET A 20 2.05 7.97 0.28
CA MET A 20 1.58 7.70 -1.07
C MET A 20 2.07 6.33 -1.53
N VAL A 21 1.14 5.48 -1.95
CA VAL A 21 1.40 4.21 -2.62
C VAL A 21 1.21 4.42 -4.12
N HIS A 22 2.24 4.12 -4.89
CA HIS A 22 2.13 4.17 -6.36
C HIS A 22 1.34 2.96 -6.87
N ILE A 23 0.55 3.08 -7.94
CA ILE A 23 -0.17 1.92 -8.51
C ILE A 23 0.77 0.74 -8.84
N SER A 24 2.00 1.02 -9.27
CA SER A 24 3.05 0.04 -9.53
C SER A 24 3.56 -0.68 -8.27
N GLU A 25 3.33 -0.09 -7.10
CA GLU A 25 3.69 -0.60 -5.77
C GLU A 25 2.50 -1.26 -5.06
N VAL A 26 1.28 -1.12 -5.60
CA VAL A 26 0.09 -1.82 -5.10
C VAL A 26 0.12 -3.27 -5.52
N SER A 27 0.37 -3.55 -6.80
CA SER A 27 0.40 -4.90 -7.33
C SER A 27 1.29 -5.03 -8.56
N ASN A 28 1.72 -6.25 -8.89
CA ASN A 28 2.59 -6.49 -10.06
C ASN A 28 1.80 -6.54 -11.37
N GLU A 29 0.50 -6.79 -11.27
CA GLU A 29 -0.45 -6.68 -12.37
C GLU A 29 -0.98 -5.25 -12.53
N TYR A 30 -1.45 -4.96 -13.74
CA TYR A 30 -2.17 -3.74 -14.04
C TYR A 30 -3.46 -3.70 -13.22
N VAL A 31 -3.49 -2.85 -12.20
CA VAL A 31 -4.67 -2.66 -11.36
C VAL A 31 -5.61 -1.69 -12.07
N GLN A 32 -6.59 -2.23 -12.80
CA GLN A 32 -7.57 -1.39 -13.51
C GLN A 32 -8.41 -0.55 -12.54
N ASP A 33 -8.68 -1.09 -11.35
CA ASP A 33 -9.47 -0.41 -10.34
C ASP A 33 -8.84 -0.54 -8.96
N ILE A 34 -8.07 0.47 -8.57
CA ILE A 34 -7.34 0.47 -7.31
C ILE A 34 -8.30 0.44 -6.10
N ASN A 35 -9.55 0.91 -6.27
CA ASN A 35 -10.60 0.86 -5.25
C ASN A 35 -10.94 -0.57 -4.83
N THR A 36 -10.78 -1.55 -5.73
CA THR A 36 -11.07 -2.96 -5.41
C THR A 36 -10.04 -3.58 -4.47
N VAL A 37 -8.80 -3.08 -4.51
CA VAL A 37 -7.68 -3.54 -3.66
C VAL A 37 -7.46 -2.64 -2.45
N LEU A 38 -7.81 -1.37 -2.57
CA LEU A 38 -7.61 -0.33 -1.57
C LEU A 38 -8.91 0.46 -1.41
N HIS A 39 -9.70 0.10 -0.40
CA HIS A 39 -10.90 0.84 -0.05
C HIS A 39 -10.56 2.08 0.80
N ASP A 40 -11.24 3.19 0.51
CA ASP A 40 -11.31 4.31 1.43
C ASP A 40 -11.87 3.87 2.79
N GLY A 41 -11.27 4.36 3.86
CA GLY A 41 -11.59 3.92 5.23
C GLY A 41 -11.01 2.56 5.67
N ASP A 42 -10.52 1.72 4.76
CA ASP A 42 -9.97 0.41 5.15
C ASP A 42 -8.54 0.49 5.71
N ALA A 43 -8.24 -0.40 6.67
CA ALA A 43 -6.97 -0.48 7.37
C ALA A 43 -6.00 -1.40 6.63
N VAL A 44 -5.33 -0.86 5.62
CA VAL A 44 -4.42 -1.64 4.77
C VAL A 44 -2.99 -1.60 5.30
N LYS A 45 -2.36 -2.76 5.39
CA LYS A 45 -0.95 -2.86 5.77
C LYS A 45 -0.09 -2.40 4.59
N VAL A 46 0.78 -1.44 4.86
CA VAL A 46 1.73 -0.85 3.91
C VAL A 46 3.12 -0.83 4.53
N GLN A 47 4.17 -1.11 3.75
CA GLN A 47 5.54 -1.01 4.21
C GLN A 47 6.15 0.31 3.75
N VAL A 48 6.75 1.03 4.69
CA VAL A 48 7.52 2.23 4.39
C VAL A 48 8.78 1.83 3.64
N ILE A 49 8.94 2.34 2.43
CA ILE A 49 10.12 2.11 1.60
C ILE A 49 11.01 3.34 1.51
N ASN A 50 10.45 4.53 1.66
CA ASN A 50 11.21 5.77 1.66
C ASN A 50 10.47 6.88 2.42
N ILE A 51 11.22 7.78 3.05
CA ILE A 51 10.68 8.97 3.72
C ILE A 51 11.35 10.18 3.09
N ALA A 52 10.56 11.00 2.40
CA ALA A 52 11.05 12.24 1.84
C ALA A 52 11.18 13.32 2.93
N PRO A 53 12.14 14.26 2.80
CA PRO A 53 12.31 15.37 3.73
C PRO A 53 11.10 16.33 3.75
N ASP A 54 10.28 16.32 2.70
CA ASP A 54 9.02 17.07 2.57
C ASP A 54 7.86 16.46 3.39
N GLY A 55 8.10 15.39 4.16
CA GLY A 55 7.07 14.71 4.97
C GLY A 55 6.22 13.69 4.18
N LYS A 56 6.53 13.49 2.90
CA LYS A 56 5.92 12.46 2.05
C LYS A 56 6.57 11.10 2.29
N ILE A 57 5.77 10.09 2.58
CA ILE A 57 6.24 8.72 2.81
C ILE A 57 5.87 7.88 1.58
N ALA A 58 6.87 7.29 0.93
CA ALA A 58 6.62 6.30 -0.11
C ALA A 58 6.32 4.96 0.57
N LEU A 59 5.16 4.41 0.24
CA LEU A 59 4.61 3.20 0.81
C LEU A 59 4.46 2.14 -0.29
N SER A 60 4.69 0.89 0.08
CA SER A 60 4.60 -0.27 -0.82
C SER A 60 3.72 -1.35 -0.23
N ILE A 61 2.80 -1.90 -1.02
CA ILE A 61 1.94 -3.03 -0.61
C ILE A 61 2.54 -4.33 -1.14
N LYS A 62 3.18 -4.30 -2.32
CA LYS A 62 3.93 -5.42 -2.89
C LYS A 62 4.86 -6.07 -1.90
N ARG A 63 5.56 -5.25 -1.11
CA ARG A 63 6.58 -5.70 -0.16
C ARG A 63 5.99 -6.42 1.06
N LEU A 64 4.69 -6.27 1.29
CA LEU A 64 3.94 -6.95 2.35
C LEU A 64 3.16 -8.17 1.89
N LEU A 65 3.01 -8.39 0.58
CA LEU A 65 2.49 -9.67 0.08
C LEU A 65 3.41 -10.77 0.65
N PRO A 66 2.94 -11.57 1.60
CA PRO A 66 3.75 -12.65 2.13
C PRO A 66 4.01 -13.59 0.95
N SER A 67 5.25 -13.95 0.72
CA SER A 67 5.59 -15.13 -0.08
C SER A 67 4.90 -16.34 0.52
N ALA A 68 3.69 -16.61 0.05
CA ALA A 68 2.78 -17.68 0.44
C ALA A 68 2.47 -17.78 1.95
N PRO A 69 1.27 -18.22 2.35
CA PRO A 69 1.17 -18.87 3.64
C PRO A 69 2.21 -20.00 3.64
N ARG A 70 3.07 -20.06 4.66
CA ARG A 70 3.83 -21.27 4.96
C ARG A 70 2.78 -22.37 5.06
N GLN A 71 2.65 -23.16 4.00
CA GLN A 71 1.72 -24.26 3.93
C GLN A 71 2.07 -25.14 5.13
N PRO A 72 1.13 -25.42 6.06
CA PRO A 72 1.44 -26.26 7.19
C PRO A 72 1.79 -27.63 6.63
N ARG A 73 3.09 -27.98 6.68
CA ARG A 73 3.54 -29.33 6.38
C ARG A 73 3.03 -30.20 7.53
N ARG A 74 1.85 -30.78 7.34
CA ARG A 74 1.48 -32.09 7.90
C ARG A 74 1.96 -33.13 6.88
N PRO A 75 2.54 -34.26 7.30
CA PRO A 75 1.96 -35.18 8.27
C PRO A 75 2.79 -35.39 9.54
#